data_AF-A0A535BN56-F1
#
_entry.id   AF-A0A535BN56-F1
#
_cell.length_a   1.000
_cell.length_b   1.000
_cell.length_c   1.000
_cell.angle_alpha   90.00
_cell.angle_beta   90.00
_cell.angle_gamma   90.00
#
_symmetry.space_group_name_H-M   'P 1'
#
loop_
_entity.id
_entity.type
_entity.pdbx_description
1 polymer ?
#
loop_
_entity_poly.entity_id
_entity_poly.type
_entity_poly.pdbx_seq_one_letter_code
_entity_poly.pdbx_strand_id
1 'polypeptide(L)'
;MAFDFRTAVNKTIVDLRREISKKSSELGTLRKELARYQKVQGILSSQSGATRTKANRKVRRKPVDWNSVLKQLPGSFAVGTVANLAKVKSRTSTHRVLTKWIKQRKVKRLELGKYQKL
;
A
#
# COMPACT_ATOMS: atom_id res chain seq x y z
N MET A 1 62.42 47.26 -13.26
CA MET A 1 61.70 46.53 -12.20
C MET A 1 60.17 46.59 -12.32
N ALA A 2 59.54 47.69 -12.76
CA ALA A 2 58.07 47.75 -12.86
C ALA A 2 57.45 46.86 -13.96
N PHE A 3 58.20 46.57 -15.03
CA PHE A 3 57.74 45.73 -16.14
C PHE A 3 57.59 44.25 -15.74
N ASP A 4 58.50 43.74 -14.91
CA ASP A 4 58.53 42.35 -14.43
C ASP A 4 57.41 42.05 -13.44
N PHE A 5 57.01 43.04 -12.64
CA PHE A 5 55.86 42.89 -11.75
C PHE A 5 54.55 42.82 -12.53
N ARG A 6 54.39 43.65 -13.57
CA ARG A 6 53.18 43.65 -14.41
C ARG A 6 53.01 42.33 -15.18
N THR A 7 54.09 41.74 -15.66
CA THR A 7 54.06 40.43 -16.32
C THR A 7 53.76 39.30 -15.33
N ALA A 8 54.34 39.34 -14.12
CA ALA A 8 54.03 38.38 -13.06
C ALA A 8 52.55 38.44 -12.65
N VAL A 9 52.00 39.64 -12.43
CA VAL A 9 50.57 39.84 -12.11
C VAL A 9 49.68 39.32 -13.23
N ASN A 10 49.97 39.66 -14.49
CA ASN A 10 49.20 39.17 -15.63
C ASN A 10 49.22 37.64 -15.74
N LYS A 11 50.35 37.00 -15.45
CA LYS A 11 50.48 35.54 -15.42
C LYS A 11 49.57 34.94 -14.32
N THR A 12 49.61 35.49 -13.11
CA THR A 12 48.72 35.02 -12.02
C THR A 12 47.24 35.19 -12.35
N ILE A 13 46.86 36.29 -13.03
CA ILE A 13 45.47 36.51 -13.48
C ILE A 13 45.06 35.43 -14.49
N VAL A 14 45.93 35.08 -15.43
CA VAL A 14 45.64 34.02 -16.42
C VAL A 14 45.53 32.65 -15.75
N ASP A 15 46.41 32.34 -14.81
CA ASP A 15 46.41 31.07 -14.08
C ASP A 15 45.14 30.93 -13.22
N LEU A 16 44.76 32.00 -12.51
CA LEU A 16 43.50 32.04 -11.75
C LEU A 16 42.27 31.87 -12.66
N ARG A 17 42.25 32.50 -13.85
CA ARG A 17 41.16 32.32 -14.82
C ARG A 17 41.07 30.88 -15.31
N ARG A 18 42.21 30.22 -15.54
CA ARG A 18 42.25 28.80 -15.92
C ARG A 18 41.72 27.91 -14.80
N GLU A 19 42.11 28.17 -13.56
CA GLU A 19 41.65 27.40 -12.41
C GLU A 19 40.14 27.58 -12.17
N ILE A 20 39.63 28.82 -12.30
CA ILE A 20 38.18 29.10 -12.24
C ILE A 20 37.44 28.32 -13.33
N SER A 21 37.96 28.31 -14.56
CA SER A 21 37.35 27.56 -15.67
C SER A 21 37.33 26.06 -15.40
N LYS A 22 38.43 25.50 -14.88
CA LYS A 22 38.52 24.08 -14.50
C LYS A 22 37.56 23.71 -13.38
N LYS A 23 37.51 24.48 -12.30
CA LYS A 23 36.56 24.22 -11.20
C LYS A 23 35.11 24.39 -11.64
N SER A 24 34.84 25.31 -12.56
CA SER A 24 33.50 25.49 -13.13
C SER A 24 33.05 24.29 -13.96
N SER A 25 33.95 23.68 -14.74
CA SER A 25 33.63 22.46 -15.50
C SER A 25 33.42 21.25 -14.58
N GLU A 26 34.24 21.10 -13.54
CA GLU A 26 34.07 20.07 -12.50
C GLU A 26 32.75 20.23 -11.72
N LEU A 27 32.36 21.47 -11.37
CA LEU A 27 31.04 21.72 -10.79
C LEU A 27 29.91 21.35 -11.76
N GLY A 28 30.11 21.58 -13.05
CA GLY A 28 29.17 21.19 -14.10
C GLY A 28 28.98 19.66 -14.18
N THR A 29 30.05 18.88 -14.08
CA THR A 29 29.97 17.40 -14.10
C THR A 29 29.30 16.86 -12.85
N LEU A 30 29.67 17.37 -11.66
CA LEU A 30 29.06 16.97 -10.39
C LEU A 30 27.57 17.29 -10.32
N ARG A 31 27.13 18.45 -10.83
CA ARG A 31 25.70 18.79 -10.94
C ARG A 31 24.93 17.82 -11.84
N LYS A 32 25.53 17.41 -12.96
CA LYS A 32 24.93 16.40 -13.85
C LYS A 32 24.81 15.04 -13.16
N GLU A 33 25.83 14.63 -12.40
CA GLU A 33 25.80 13.40 -11.61
C GLU A 33 24.72 13.44 -10.54
N LEU A 34 24.64 14.53 -9.78
CA LEU A 34 23.61 14.74 -8.77
C LEU A 34 22.21 14.63 -9.40
N ALA A 35 21.97 15.29 -10.53
CA ALA A 35 20.69 15.19 -11.25
C ALA A 35 20.38 13.75 -11.70
N ARG A 36 21.38 12.98 -12.14
CA ARG A 36 21.21 11.56 -12.47
C ARG A 36 20.81 10.75 -11.25
N TYR A 37 21.51 10.91 -10.13
CA TYR A 37 21.20 10.19 -8.89
C TYR A 37 19.83 10.56 -8.33
N GLN A 38 19.43 11.84 -8.37
CA GLN A 38 18.09 12.28 -7.97
C GLN A 38 17.01 11.65 -8.86
N LYS A 39 17.25 11.57 -10.18
CA LYS A 39 16.31 10.89 -11.10
C LYS A 39 16.17 9.40 -10.76
N VAL A 40 17.28 8.71 -10.50
CA VAL A 40 17.27 7.29 -10.07
C VAL A 40 16.55 7.14 -8.74
N GLN A 41 16.80 8.02 -7.77
CA GLN A 41 16.10 8.02 -6.48
C GLN A 41 14.60 8.27 -6.64
N GLY A 42 14.19 9.15 -7.54
CA GLY A 42 12.77 9.38 -7.89
C GLY A 42 12.11 8.13 -8.48
N ILE A 43 12.82 7.40 -9.34
CA ILE A 43 12.33 6.14 -9.92
C ILE A 43 12.22 5.06 -8.83
N LEU A 44 13.26 4.87 -8.01
CA LEU A 44 13.25 3.88 -6.93
C LEU A 44 12.16 4.18 -5.87
N SER A 45 11.98 5.45 -5.51
CA SER A 45 10.95 5.86 -4.54
C SER A 45 9.54 5.72 -5.11
N SER A 46 9.30 6.07 -6.38
CA SER A 46 7.99 5.85 -7.03
C SER A 46 7.67 4.37 -7.22
N GLN A 47 8.66 3.52 -7.48
CA GLN A 47 8.50 2.07 -7.56
C GLN A 47 8.19 1.44 -6.19
N SER A 48 8.75 1.99 -5.11
CA SER A 48 8.40 1.63 -3.73
C SER A 48 7.00 2.14 -3.30
N GLY A 49 6.52 3.24 -3.92
CA GLY A 49 5.21 3.83 -3.68
C GLY A 49 4.08 3.15 -4.45
N ALA A 50 4.37 2.60 -5.64
CA ALA A 50 3.38 1.92 -6.49
C ALA A 50 2.84 0.61 -5.88
N THR A 51 3.54 0.02 -4.92
CA THR A 51 3.03 -1.12 -4.14
C THR A 51 2.21 -0.69 -2.91
N ARG A 52 2.22 0.59 -2.54
CA ARG A 52 1.49 1.11 -1.36
C ARG A 52 0.22 1.90 -1.66
N THR A 53 -0.03 2.30 -2.92
CA THR A 53 -1.21 3.12 -3.26
C THR A 53 -2.41 2.33 -3.79
N LYS A 54 -2.65 1.10 -3.32
CA LYS A 54 -4.00 0.50 -3.26
C LYS A 54 -4.19 -0.37 -2.02
N ALA A 55 -3.71 0.08 -0.87
CA ALA A 55 -4.32 -0.33 0.40
C ALA A 55 -5.70 0.33 0.47
N ASN A 56 -6.62 -0.23 -0.31
CA ASN A 56 -8.05 -0.12 -0.18
C ASN A 56 -8.32 -0.05 1.33
N ARG A 57 -8.66 1.14 1.84
CA ARG A 57 -9.16 1.31 3.20
C ARG A 57 -10.54 0.67 3.17
N LYS A 58 -10.58 -0.68 3.08
CA LYS A 58 -11.77 -1.49 3.28
C LYS A 58 -12.15 -1.13 4.70
N VAL A 59 -13.12 -0.22 4.81
CA VAL A 59 -13.89 0.05 6.02
C VAL A 59 -14.05 -1.32 6.65
N ARG A 60 -13.37 -1.53 7.79
CA ARG A 60 -13.27 -2.82 8.46
C ARG A 60 -14.67 -3.13 8.91
N ARG A 61 -15.47 -3.75 8.04
CA ARG A 61 -16.88 -4.04 8.31
C ARG A 61 -16.88 -4.86 9.58
N LYS A 62 -17.61 -4.39 10.60
CA LYS A 62 -17.72 -5.09 11.87
C LYS A 62 -18.06 -6.55 11.56
N PRO A 63 -17.29 -7.51 12.10
CA PRO A 63 -17.58 -8.92 11.86
C PRO A 63 -19.01 -9.19 12.32
N VAL A 64 -19.76 -9.92 11.48
CA VAL A 64 -21.14 -10.29 11.80
C VAL A 64 -21.13 -11.16 13.04
N ASP A 65 -21.91 -10.77 14.06
CA ASP A 65 -22.11 -11.59 15.24
C ASP A 65 -23.09 -12.73 14.95
N TRP A 66 -22.53 -13.86 14.52
CA TRP A 66 -23.28 -15.07 14.20
C TRP A 66 -24.03 -15.65 15.41
N ASN A 67 -23.56 -15.44 16.65
CA ASN A 67 -24.28 -15.97 17.81
C ASN A 67 -25.60 -15.23 18.04
N SER A 68 -25.60 -13.90 17.87
CA SER A 68 -26.82 -13.10 17.92
C SER A 68 -27.80 -13.47 16.80
N VAL A 69 -27.29 -13.72 15.58
CA VAL A 69 -28.10 -14.25 14.47
C VAL A 69 -28.77 -15.56 14.87
N LEU A 70 -28.06 -16.51 15.47
CA LEU A 70 -28.63 -17.79 15.91
C LEU A 70 -29.72 -17.66 17.00
N LYS A 71 -29.63 -16.64 17.86
CA LYS A 71 -30.66 -16.37 18.88
C LYS A 71 -31.96 -15.86 18.27
N GLN A 72 -31.85 -15.03 17.23
CA GLN A 72 -32.97 -14.41 16.53
C GLN A 72 -33.61 -15.31 15.48
N LEU A 73 -32.98 -16.43 15.11
CA LEU A 73 -33.55 -17.36 14.14
C LEU A 73 -34.72 -18.17 14.73
N PRO A 74 -35.79 -18.37 13.95
CA PRO A 74 -36.90 -19.23 14.32
C PRO A 74 -36.45 -20.69 14.45
N GLY A 75 -37.25 -21.54 15.12
CA GLY A 75 -36.94 -22.96 15.35
C GLY A 75 -36.63 -23.72 14.06
N SER A 76 -37.27 -23.38 12.95
CA SER A 76 -36.94 -23.83 11.59
C SER A 76 -36.63 -22.63 10.69
N PHE A 77 -35.55 -22.69 9.92
CA PHE A 77 -35.11 -21.57 9.08
C PHE A 77 -34.42 -22.03 7.79
N ALA A 78 -34.44 -21.16 6.79
CA ALA A 78 -33.74 -21.37 5.51
C ALA A 78 -32.43 -20.58 5.46
N VAL A 79 -31.50 -20.98 4.57
CA VAL A 79 -30.22 -20.27 4.35
C VAL A 79 -30.44 -18.79 4.03
N GLY A 80 -31.47 -18.48 3.23
CA GLY A 80 -31.81 -17.11 2.83
C GLY A 80 -32.15 -16.23 4.04
N THR A 81 -32.90 -16.77 5.00
CA THR A 81 -33.26 -16.06 6.24
C THR A 81 -32.02 -15.69 7.06
N VAL A 82 -31.04 -16.61 7.14
CA VAL A 82 -29.76 -16.37 7.84
C VAL A 82 -28.94 -15.29 7.14
N ALA A 83 -28.84 -15.35 5.81
CA ALA A 83 -28.08 -14.39 5.02
C ALA A 83 -28.67 -12.96 5.13
N ASN A 84 -30.00 -12.86 5.11
CA ASN A 84 -30.73 -11.59 5.26
C ASN A 84 -30.52 -10.99 6.64
N LEU A 85 -30.64 -11.80 7.70
CA LEU A 85 -30.47 -11.34 9.08
C LEU A 85 -29.03 -10.91 9.37
N ALA A 86 -28.06 -11.64 8.82
CA ALA A 86 -26.64 -11.32 8.89
C ALA A 86 -26.24 -10.12 8.02
N LYS A 87 -27.12 -9.64 7.12
CA LYS A 87 -26.83 -8.65 6.07
C LYS A 87 -25.61 -9.03 5.23
N VAL A 88 -25.44 -10.33 4.97
CA VAL A 88 -24.29 -10.88 4.23
C VAL A 88 -24.71 -11.27 2.83
N LYS A 89 -24.10 -10.64 1.82
CA LYS A 89 -24.34 -10.96 0.41
C LYS A 89 -23.75 -12.30 -0.04
N SER A 90 -22.76 -12.84 0.68
CA SER A 90 -22.07 -14.08 0.30
C SER A 90 -22.75 -15.32 0.87
N ARG A 91 -23.32 -16.13 -0.03
CA ARG A 91 -23.91 -17.44 0.30
C ARG A 91 -22.88 -18.41 0.88
N THR A 92 -21.64 -18.35 0.41
CA THR A 92 -20.53 -19.20 0.86
C THR A 92 -20.18 -18.97 2.33
N SER A 93 -20.16 -17.71 2.79
CA SER A 93 -19.92 -17.42 4.21
C SER A 93 -21.03 -17.95 5.11
N THR A 94 -22.30 -17.82 4.69
CA THR A 94 -23.45 -18.36 5.43
C THR A 94 -23.35 -19.88 5.54
N HIS A 95 -23.01 -20.57 4.44
CA HIS A 95 -22.81 -22.02 4.47
C HIS A 95 -21.70 -22.45 5.43
N ARG A 96 -20.54 -21.76 5.46
CA ARG A 96 -19.46 -22.08 6.41
C ARG A 96 -19.91 -22.02 7.87
N VAL A 97 -20.72 -21.02 8.21
CA VAL A 97 -21.25 -20.85 9.57
C VAL A 97 -22.29 -21.92 9.89
N LEU A 98 -23.19 -22.25 8.95
CA LEU A 98 -24.16 -23.32 9.11
C LEU A 98 -23.46 -24.67 9.36
N THR A 99 -22.42 -24.98 8.59
CA THR A 99 -21.61 -26.20 8.81
C THR A 99 -20.96 -26.19 10.19
N LYS A 100 -20.51 -25.03 10.67
CA LYS A 100 -19.97 -24.87 12.03
C LYS A 100 -21.03 -25.11 13.10
N TRP A 101 -22.25 -24.61 12.92
CA TRP A 101 -23.35 -24.84 13.87
C TRP A 101 -23.81 -26.29 13.92
N ILE A 102 -23.78 -26.99 12.79
CA ILE A 102 -24.06 -28.44 12.72
C ILE A 102 -22.99 -29.21 13.49
N LYS A 103 -21.70 -28.90 13.28
CA LYS A 103 -20.60 -29.50 14.05
C LYS A 103 -20.74 -29.24 15.56
N GLN A 104 -21.21 -28.05 15.93
CA GLN A 104 -21.45 -27.65 17.31
C GLN A 104 -22.78 -28.20 17.89
N ARG A 105 -23.54 -29.02 17.14
CA ARG A 105 -24.87 -29.53 17.54
C ARG A 105 -25.86 -28.45 17.96
N LYS A 106 -25.74 -27.24 17.41
CA LYS A 106 -26.68 -26.13 17.64
C LYS A 106 -27.86 -26.15 16.67
N VAL A 107 -27.67 -26.79 15.52
CA VAL A 107 -28.59 -26.79 14.39
C VAL A 107 -28.49 -28.14 13.69
N LYS A 108 -29.62 -28.73 13.31
CA LYS A 108 -29.74 -29.92 12.48
C LYS A 108 -30.14 -29.53 11.05
N ARG A 109 -29.56 -30.18 10.05
CA ARG A 109 -30.01 -30.05 8.66
C ARG A 109 -31.19 -30.99 8.45
N LEU A 110 -32.33 -30.46 8.01
CA LEU A 110 -33.51 -31.24 7.68
C LEU A 110 -33.49 -31.62 6.20
N GLU A 111 -33.47 -30.60 5.33
CA GLU A 111 -33.51 -30.76 3.88
C GLU A 111 -32.45 -29.88 3.20
N LEU A 112 -32.37 -29.95 1.87
CA LEU A 112 -31.51 -29.07 1.09
C LEU A 112 -31.93 -27.60 1.29
N GLY A 113 -31.16 -26.85 2.08
CA GLY A 113 -31.41 -25.44 2.34
C GLY A 113 -32.32 -25.12 3.53
N LYS A 114 -32.85 -26.15 4.23
CA LYS A 114 -33.64 -26.00 5.46
C LYS A 114 -32.92 -26.57 6.68
N TYR A 115 -32.96 -25.82 7.77
CA TYR A 115 -32.27 -26.11 9.01
C TYR A 115 -33.22 -25.94 10.19
N GLN A 116 -32.97 -26.69 11.25
CA GLN A 116 -33.73 -26.64 12.49
C GLN A 116 -32.78 -26.41 13.66
N LYS A 117 -33.11 -25.48 14.54
CA LYS A 117 -32.37 -25.26 15.78
C LYS A 117 -32.62 -26.43 16.73
N LEU A 118 -31.54 -26.89 17.37
CA LEU A 118 -31.59 -27.90 18.43
C LEU A 118 -31.78 -27.23 19.79
#